data_AF-A0A1G3R5V0-F1
#
_entry.id   AF-A0A1G3R5V0-F1
#
_cell.length_a   1.000
_cell.length_b   1.000
_cell.length_c   1.000
_cell.angle_alpha   90.00
_cell.angle_beta   90.00
_cell.angle_gamma   90.00
#
_symmetry.space_group_name_H-M   'P 1'
#
loop_
_entity.id
_entity.type
_entity.pdbx_description
1 polymer ?
#
loop_
_entity_poly.entity_id
_entity_poly.type
_entity_poly.pdbx_seq_one_letter_code
_entity_poly.pdbx_strand_id
1 'polypeptide(L)'
;MGGRPILVVSSGLIHPSPAARLAFAAVVRGAASGAQTEFHAFTRAFRLLDTGRHAAAAVFFHLRRIDQQNLAALEAFVAAGGGLFALHGAIASFKVEPQVRLPTPAPSTASRPSR
;
A
#
# COMPACT_ATOMS: atom_id res chain seq x y z
N MET A 1 -20.30 12.83 -17.15
CA MET A 1 -20.32 12.48 -15.71
C MET A 1 -19.07 11.67 -15.42
N GLY A 2 -18.03 12.27 -14.84
CA GLY A 2 -16.81 11.54 -14.48
C GLY A 2 -17.01 10.86 -13.12
N GLY A 3 -16.97 9.53 -13.08
CA GLY A 3 -17.00 8.78 -11.82
C GLY A 3 -15.79 9.07 -10.95
N ARG A 4 -15.88 8.75 -9.64
CA ARG A 4 -14.74 8.84 -8.71
C ARG A 4 -13.54 8.07 -9.29
N PRO A 5 -12.31 8.64 -9.31
CA PRO A 5 -11.13 7.98 -9.86
C PRO A 5 -10.81 6.63 -9.21
N ILE A 6 -10.08 5.81 -9.97
CA ILE A 6 -9.39 4.62 -9.48
C ILE A 6 -7.94 4.98 -9.22
N LEU A 7 -7.47 4.83 -7.98
CA LEU A 7 -6.07 5.01 -7.64
C LEU A 7 -5.31 3.72 -7.96
N VAL A 8 -4.31 3.81 -8.82
CA VAL A 8 -3.53 2.67 -9.30
C VAL A 8 -2.14 2.71 -8.70
N VAL A 9 -1.79 1.73 -7.87
CA VAL A 9 -0.44 1.57 -7.34
C VAL A 9 0.25 0.40 -8.00
N SER A 10 1.31 0.68 -8.76
CA SER A 10 2.15 -0.36 -9.32
C SER A 10 3.61 -0.11 -9.00
N SER A 11 4.27 -1.05 -8.32
CA SER A 11 5.61 -0.87 -7.76
C SER A 11 6.41 -2.17 -7.75
N GLY A 12 7.73 -2.10 -7.82
CA GLY A 12 8.59 -3.28 -7.77
C GLY A 12 9.97 -3.01 -8.35
N LEU A 13 11.00 -3.58 -7.72
CA LEU A 13 12.39 -3.47 -8.18
C LEU A 13 12.69 -4.50 -9.29
N ILE A 14 12.21 -5.74 -9.13
CA ILE A 14 12.47 -6.85 -10.05
C ILE A 14 11.14 -7.39 -10.62
N HIS A 15 10.12 -7.48 -9.78
CA HIS A 15 8.78 -7.93 -10.17
C HIS A 15 7.71 -7.02 -9.54
N PRO A 16 6.64 -6.68 -10.28
CA PRO A 16 6.41 -6.99 -11.69
C PRO A 16 7.31 -6.18 -12.65
N SER A 17 7.58 -6.75 -13.83
CA SER A 17 8.42 -6.11 -14.86
C SER A 17 7.78 -4.82 -15.40
N PRO A 18 8.56 -3.85 -15.92
CA PRO A 18 8.00 -2.62 -16.50
C PRO A 18 6.92 -2.88 -17.56
N ALA A 19 7.14 -3.85 -18.44
CA ALA A 19 6.16 -4.25 -19.45
C ALA A 19 4.84 -4.75 -18.82
N ALA A 20 4.93 -5.58 -17.78
CA ALA A 20 3.74 -6.03 -17.06
C ALA A 20 3.02 -4.87 -16.36
N ARG A 21 3.75 -3.90 -15.81
CA ARG A 21 3.18 -2.70 -15.18
C ARG A 21 2.44 -1.81 -16.19
N LEU A 22 3.00 -1.66 -17.39
CA LEU A 22 2.35 -0.94 -18.50
C LEU A 22 1.08 -1.67 -18.98
N ALA A 23 1.15 -2.99 -19.15
CA ALA A 23 -0.01 -3.80 -19.52
C ALA A 23 -1.13 -3.71 -18.47
N PHE A 24 -0.76 -3.83 -17.19
CA PHE A 24 -1.70 -3.62 -16.08
C PHE A 24 -2.35 -2.24 -16.12
N ALA A 25 -1.56 -1.18 -16.32
CA ALA A 25 -2.09 0.17 -16.45
C ALA A 25 -3.06 0.32 -17.62
N ALA A 26 -2.75 -0.27 -18.78
CA ALA A 26 -3.64 -0.26 -19.94
C ALA A 26 -4.97 -0.99 -19.66
N VAL A 27 -4.92 -2.17 -19.02
CA VAL A 27 -6.10 -2.93 -18.63
C VAL A 27 -6.97 -2.13 -17.65
N VAL A 28 -6.38 -1.53 -16.62
CA VAL A 28 -7.14 -0.72 -15.64
C VAL A 28 -7.77 0.50 -16.31
N ARG A 29 -7.06 1.19 -17.21
CA ARG A 29 -7.64 2.31 -17.99
C ARG A 29 -8.81 1.86 -18.85
N GLY A 30 -8.67 0.73 -19.55
CA GLY A 30 -9.74 0.18 -20.38
C GLY A 30 -10.97 -0.24 -19.56
N ALA A 31 -10.75 -0.85 -18.40
CA ALA A 31 -11.79 -1.30 -17.49
C ALA A 31 -12.49 -0.16 -16.73
N ALA A 32 -11.85 1.01 -16.61
CA ALA A 32 -12.39 2.14 -15.86
C ALA A 32 -13.66 2.76 -16.50
N SER A 33 -14.08 2.34 -17.71
CA SER A 33 -15.34 2.75 -18.36
C SER A 33 -15.61 4.27 -18.32
N GLY A 34 -14.56 5.09 -18.48
CA GLY A 34 -14.65 6.56 -18.45
C GLY A 34 -14.40 7.21 -17.08
N ALA A 35 -14.18 6.43 -16.01
CA ALA A 35 -13.62 6.93 -14.77
C ALA A 35 -12.14 7.30 -14.94
N GLN A 36 -11.69 8.31 -14.20
CA GLN A 36 -10.30 8.73 -14.20
C GLN A 36 -9.42 7.69 -13.49
N THR A 37 -8.14 7.61 -13.86
CA THR A 37 -7.17 6.71 -13.24
C THR A 37 -5.95 7.51 -12.76
N GLU A 38 -5.58 7.35 -11.50
CA GLU A 38 -4.46 8.06 -10.87
C GLU A 38 -3.30 7.08 -10.63
N PHE A 39 -2.21 7.22 -11.40
CA PHE A 39 -1.11 6.26 -11.37
C PHE A 39 0.01 6.67 -10.41
N HIS A 40 0.40 5.73 -9.55
CA HIS A 40 1.49 5.90 -8.61
C HIS A 40 2.45 4.71 -8.59
N ALA A 41 3.74 5.01 -8.49
CA ALA A 41 4.81 4.02 -8.47
C ALA A 41 5.15 3.49 -7.07
N PHE A 42 4.49 4.00 -6.01
CA PHE A 42 4.87 3.75 -4.62
C PHE A 42 3.65 3.60 -3.71
N THR A 43 3.77 2.77 -2.68
CA THR A 43 2.69 2.49 -1.71
C THR A 43 2.32 3.69 -0.83
N ARG A 44 3.15 4.76 -0.78
CA ARG A 44 2.79 6.02 -0.11
C ARG A 44 1.49 6.63 -0.65
N ALA A 45 1.15 6.35 -1.91
CA ALA A 45 -0.09 6.81 -2.52
C ALA A 45 -1.35 6.27 -1.83
N PHE A 46 -1.27 5.19 -1.05
CA PHE A 46 -2.41 4.73 -0.24
C PHE A 46 -2.91 5.79 0.74
N ARG A 47 -2.04 6.71 1.17
CA ARG A 47 -2.42 7.82 2.04
C ARG A 47 -3.30 8.87 1.35
N LEU A 48 -3.47 8.80 0.04
CA LEU A 48 -4.38 9.64 -0.72
C LEU A 48 -5.78 9.03 -0.83
N LEU A 49 -5.92 7.73 -0.55
CA LEU A 49 -7.20 7.03 -0.62
C LEU A 49 -8.20 7.66 0.34
N ASP A 50 -9.39 7.86 -0.19
CA ASP A 50 -10.53 8.47 0.49
C ASP A 50 -11.78 8.02 -0.24
N THR A 51 -12.79 7.54 0.48
CA THR A 51 -14.01 7.00 -0.15
C THR A 51 -14.91 8.11 -0.70
N GLY A 52 -14.75 9.37 -0.28
CA GLY A 52 -15.40 10.51 -0.93
C GLY A 52 -14.79 10.81 -2.32
N ARG A 53 -13.49 10.57 -2.49
CA ARG A 53 -12.72 10.92 -3.70
C ARG A 53 -12.45 9.76 -4.65
N HIS A 54 -12.27 8.55 -4.15
CA HIS A 54 -11.83 7.38 -4.93
C HIS A 54 -12.87 6.28 -4.87
N ALA A 55 -13.16 5.67 -6.03
CA ALA A 55 -14.04 4.51 -6.11
C ALA A 55 -13.34 3.22 -5.64
N ALA A 56 -12.07 3.07 -6.04
CA ALA A 56 -11.31 1.86 -5.80
C ALA A 56 -9.80 2.12 -5.81
N ALA A 57 -9.06 1.17 -5.25
CA ALA A 57 -7.64 1.01 -5.41
C ALA A 57 -7.35 -0.22 -6.29
N ALA A 58 -6.50 -0.06 -7.31
CA ALA A 58 -6.00 -1.16 -8.14
C ALA A 58 -4.50 -1.32 -7.90
N VAL A 59 -4.07 -2.50 -7.44
CA VAL A 59 -2.69 -2.70 -6.97
C VAL A 59 -1.97 -3.83 -7.68
N PHE A 60 -0.74 -3.56 -8.12
CA PHE A 60 0.14 -4.54 -8.77
C PHE A 60 1.61 -4.32 -8.39
N PHE A 61 2.04 -5.00 -7.35
CA PHE A 61 3.41 -4.95 -6.85
C PHE A 61 3.82 -6.27 -6.19
N HIS A 62 5.11 -6.45 -5.94
CA HIS A 62 5.61 -7.52 -5.08
C HIS A 62 6.65 -6.94 -4.12
N LEU A 63 6.25 -6.72 -2.87
CA LEU A 63 7.06 -6.05 -1.85
C LEU A 63 7.18 -6.91 -0.60
N ARG A 64 8.39 -7.04 -0.05
CA ARG A 64 8.60 -7.78 1.21
C ARG A 64 8.07 -7.06 2.44
N ARG A 65 8.07 -5.72 2.40
CA ARG A 65 7.70 -4.84 3.51
C ARG A 65 6.84 -3.69 2.99
N ILE A 66 6.02 -3.15 3.88
CA ILE A 66 5.29 -1.90 3.71
C ILE A 66 5.40 -1.08 4.98
N ASP A 67 5.37 0.24 4.82
CA ASP A 67 5.24 1.16 5.94
C ASP A 67 3.84 1.00 6.58
N GLN A 68 3.79 0.92 7.90
CA GLN A 68 2.54 0.65 8.63
C GLN A 68 1.47 1.73 8.38
N GLN A 69 1.85 2.99 8.17
CA GLN A 69 0.89 4.06 7.88
C GLN A 69 0.26 3.88 6.50
N ASN A 70 1.05 3.42 5.52
CA ASN A 70 0.53 3.15 4.18
C ASN A 70 -0.43 1.96 4.18
N LEU A 71 -0.12 0.91 4.95
CA LEU A 71 -1.01 -0.24 5.08
C LEU A 71 -2.30 0.15 5.80
N ALA A 72 -2.20 0.86 6.94
CA ALA A 72 -3.36 1.32 7.69
C ALA A 72 -4.29 2.23 6.86
N ALA A 73 -3.74 3.06 5.98
CA ALA A 73 -4.54 3.88 5.06
C ALA A 73 -5.34 3.03 4.05
N LEU A 74 -4.71 1.98 3.50
CA LEU A 74 -5.40 1.05 2.60
C LEU A 74 -6.49 0.25 3.33
N GLU A 75 -6.18 -0.23 4.54
CA GLU A 75 -7.14 -0.95 5.39
C GLU A 75 -8.34 -0.08 5.75
N ALA A 76 -8.10 1.17 6.17
CA ALA A 76 -9.16 2.13 6.48
C ALA A 76 -10.05 2.42 5.27
N PHE A 77 -9.46 2.57 4.08
CA PHE A 77 -10.22 2.77 2.84
C PHE A 77 -11.14 1.59 2.52
N VAL A 78 -10.62 0.36 2.62
CA VAL A 78 -11.42 -0.86 2.37
C VAL A 78 -12.50 -1.04 3.44
N ALA A 79 -12.17 -0.82 4.72
CA ALA A 79 -13.12 -0.89 5.83
C ALA A 79 -14.27 0.13 5.69
N ALA A 80 -13.98 1.29 5.11
CA ALA A 80 -14.97 2.32 4.79
C ALA A 80 -15.79 2.04 3.51
N GLY A 81 -15.64 0.86 2.89
CA GLY A 81 -16.39 0.44 1.70
C GLY A 81 -15.72 0.76 0.37
N GLY A 82 -14.45 1.17 0.37
CA GLY A 82 -13.66 1.36 -0.85
C GLY A 82 -13.35 0.03 -1.54
N GLY A 83 -13.44 -0.01 -2.88
CA GLY A 83 -13.13 -1.22 -3.65
C GLY A 83 -11.62 -1.51 -3.72
N LEU A 84 -11.22 -2.77 -3.64
CA LEU A 84 -9.82 -3.19 -3.83
C LEU A 84 -9.71 -4.26 -4.91
N PHE A 85 -8.88 -3.99 -5.91
CA PHE A 85 -8.43 -4.98 -6.90
C PHE A 85 -6.94 -5.24 -6.72
N ALA A 86 -6.56 -6.42 -6.24
CA ALA A 86 -5.17 -6.80 -6.02
C ALA A 86 -4.73 -7.90 -6.97
N LEU A 87 -3.66 -7.67 -7.73
CA LEU A 87 -3.18 -8.61 -8.75
C LEU A 87 -1.89 -9.31 -8.32
N HIS A 88 -1.88 -10.64 -8.44
CA HIS A 88 -0.69 -11.50 -8.38
C HIS A 88 0.11 -11.33 -7.07
N GLY A 89 1.38 -10.89 -7.17
CA GLY A 89 2.31 -10.75 -6.06
C GLY A 89 1.85 -9.77 -4.99
N ALA A 90 0.85 -8.93 -5.29
CA ALA A 90 0.27 -8.02 -4.31
C ALA A 90 -0.39 -8.79 -3.16
N ILE A 91 -1.01 -9.94 -3.46
CA ILE A 91 -1.68 -10.80 -2.46
C ILE A 91 -0.65 -11.55 -1.61
N ALA A 92 0.53 -11.82 -2.15
CA ALA A 92 1.63 -12.50 -1.44
C ALA A 92 2.68 -11.52 -0.87
N SER A 93 2.40 -10.22 -0.86
CA SER A 93 3.30 -9.19 -0.36
C SER A 93 3.24 -9.08 1.17
N PHE A 94 4.21 -8.39 1.76
CA PHE A 94 4.27 -8.05 3.19
C PHE A 94 4.49 -9.25 4.13
N LYS A 95 5.35 -10.19 3.70
CA LYS A 95 5.73 -11.40 4.46
C LYS A 95 6.56 -11.14 5.72
N VAL A 96 6.86 -9.88 6.03
CA VAL A 96 7.63 -9.48 7.21
C VAL A 96 6.80 -8.46 7.95
N GLU A 97 6.37 -8.80 9.16
CA GLU A 97 5.68 -7.87 10.05
C GLU A 97 6.55 -6.62 10.28
N PRO A 98 5.94 -5.42 10.38
CA PRO A 98 6.64 -4.24 10.82
C PRO A 98 7.25 -4.52 12.19
N GLN A 99 8.57 -4.42 12.33
CA GLN A 99 9.18 -4.50 13.66
C GLN A 99 8.67 -3.33 14.49
N VAL A 100 7.83 -3.63 15.48
CA VAL A 100 7.54 -2.71 16.57
C VAL A 100 8.85 -2.50 17.31
N ARG A 101 9.48 -1.33 17.17
CA ARG A 101 10.54 -0.92 18.10
C ARG A 101 9.86 -0.68 19.44
N LEU A 102 9.85 -1.70 20.30
CA LEU A 102 9.55 -1.50 21.70
C LEU A 102 10.65 -0.59 22.30
N PRO A 103 10.29 0.38 23.15
CA PRO A 103 11.29 1.22 23.80
C PRO A 103 12.23 0.32 24.62
N THR A 104 13.54 0.53 24.43
CA THR A 104 14.58 -0.16 25.19
C THR A 104 14.35 0.11 26.68
N PRO A 105 14.28 -0.91 27.55
CA PRO A 105 14.17 -0.69 28.98
C PRO A 105 15.36 0.15 29.45
N ALA A 106 15.09 1.17 30.27
CA ALA A 106 16.12 2.00 30.85
C ALA A 106 17.14 1.14 31.62
N PRO A 107 18.43 1.48 31.59
CA PRO A 107 19.45 0.71 32.30
C PRO A 107 19.11 0.65 33.79
N SER A 108 19.04 -0.57 34.33
CA SER A 108 18.83 -0.83 35.75
C SER A 108 19.96 -0.18 36.56
N THR A 109 19.60 0.74 37.45
CA THR A 109 20.52 1.32 38.43
C THR A 109 20.82 0.29 39.52
N ALA A 110 21.72 -0.65 39.21
CA ALA A 110 22.27 -1.54 40.21
C ALA A 110 23.05 -0.71 41.24
N SER A 111 22.49 -0.61 42.44
CA SER A 111 23.11 -0.03 43.63
C SER A 111 24.43 -0.73 43.93
N ARG A 112 25.52 0.04 43.86
CA ARG A 112 26.89 -0.38 44.18
C ARG A 112 27.00 -0.62 45.70
N PRO A 113 27.52 -1.76 46.17
CA PRO A 113 27.68 -1.99 47.60
C PRO A 113 28.83 -1.12 48.14
N SER A 114 28.55 -0.38 49.20
CA SER A 114 29.51 0.37 50.01
C SER A 114 30.52 -0.58 50.66
N ARG A 115 31.81 -0.28 50.47
CA ARG A 115 32.91 -0.85 51.25
C ARG A 115 33.14 -0.03 52.51
#